data_AF-A0A9P5SZC2-F1
#
_entry.id   AF-A0A9P5SZC2-F1
#
_cell.length_a   1.000
_cell.length_b   1.000
_cell.length_c   1.000
_cell.angle_alpha   90.00
_cell.angle_beta   90.00
_cell.angle_gamma   90.00
#
_symmetry.space_group_name_H-M   'P 1'
#
loop_
_entity.id
_entity.type
_entity.pdbx_description
1 polymer ?
#
loop_
_entity_poly.entity_id
_entity_poly.type
_entity_poly.pdbx_seq_one_letter_code
_entity_poly.pdbx_strand_id
1 'polypeptide(L)' 'MMKDYDPMTGNKMINKYMVVRELGRGVHGKVKLCRDTITNEFCAIKIVDKTTRRRLGRSQVSNEQKIRREIAIMK' A
#
# COMPACT_ATOMS: atom_id res chain seq x y z
N MET A 1 12.45 -3.00 -11.23
CA MET A 1 11.04 -2.80 -11.64
C MET A 1 10.89 -1.34 -12.01
N MET A 2 10.61 -1.06 -13.29
CA MET A 2 10.38 0.30 -13.77
C MET A 2 9.20 0.89 -12.98
N LYS A 3 9.35 2.10 -12.45
CA LYS A 3 8.25 2.78 -11.80
C LYS A 3 7.45 3.46 -12.90
N ASP A 4 6.21 3.06 -13.07
CA ASP A 4 5.31 3.77 -13.98
C ASP A 4 4.93 5.12 -13.37
N TYR A 5 4.92 6.14 -14.21
CA TYR A 5 4.52 7.50 -13.87
C TYR A 5 3.48 7.98 -14.87
N ASP A 6 2.54 8.79 -14.41
CA ASP A 6 1.59 9.47 -15.27
C ASP A 6 2.33 10.53 -16.11
N PRO A 7 2.25 10.50 -17.45
CA PRO A 7 2.99 11.43 -18.31
C PRO A 7 2.55 12.89 -18.16
N MET A 8 1.31 13.13 -17.70
CA MET A 8 0.76 14.48 -17.57
C MET A 8 1.18 15.15 -16.26
N THR A 9 1.10 14.41 -15.15
CA THR A 9 1.34 14.96 -13.80
C THR A 9 2.70 14.58 -13.23
N GLY A 10 3.40 13.60 -13.82
CA GLY A 10 4.62 13.02 -13.27
C GLY A 10 4.40 12.22 -11.98
N ASN A 11 3.15 12.00 -11.58
CA ASN A 11 2.83 11.25 -10.36
C ASN A 11 3.06 9.76 -10.54
N LYS A 12 3.45 9.10 -9.45
CA LYS A 12 3.68 7.65 -9.47
C LYS A 12 2.37 6.90 -9.72
N MET A 13 2.43 5.90 -10.57
CA MET A 13 1.34 4.96 -10.83
C MET A 13 1.51 3.65 -10.04
N ILE A 14 0.38 3.08 -9.61
CA ILE A 14 0.26 1.75 -9.05
C ILE A 14 -0.93 1.08 -9.74
N ASN A 15 -0.67 0.19 -10.70
CA ASN A 15 -1.69 -0.32 -11.61
C ASN A 15 -2.46 0.86 -12.24
N LYS A 16 -3.80 0.89 -12.10
CA LYS A 16 -4.66 1.98 -12.57
C LYS A 16 -4.83 3.16 -11.60
N TYR A 17 -4.06 3.20 -10.50
CA TYR A 17 -4.22 4.22 -9.47
C TYR A 17 -3.04 5.18 -9.48
N MET A 18 -3.34 6.47 -9.65
CA MET A 18 -2.35 7.54 -9.57
C MET A 18 -2.21 8.01 -8.13
N VAL A 19 -0.98 8.05 -7.63
CA VAL A 19 -0.68 8.51 -6.26
C VAL A 19 -0.70 10.04 -6.22
N VAL A 20 -1.55 10.61 -5.36
CA VAL A 20 -1.69 12.06 -5.19
C VAL A 20 -0.83 12.56 -4.03
N ARG A 21 -1.04 12.03 -2.82
CA ARG A 21 -0.28 12.41 -1.62
C ARG A 21 -0.33 11.34 -0.55
N GLU A 22 0.55 11.42 0.44
CA GLU A 22 0.46 10.60 1.65
C GLU A 22 -0.70 11.10 2.53
N LEU A 23 -1.52 10.16 3.04
CA LEU A 23 -2.57 10.43 4.02
C LEU A 23 -2.08 10.16 5.44
N GLY A 24 -1.18 9.19 5.61
CA GLY A 24 -0.60 8.87 6.90
C GLY A 24 0.46 7.77 6.84
N ARG A 25 1.26 7.68 7.91
CA ARG A 25 2.33 6.70 8.06
C ARG A 25 2.42 6.22 9.50
N GLY A 26 2.56 4.91 9.66
CA GLY A 26 2.72 4.30 10.98
C GLY A 26 3.36 2.93 10.91
N VAL A 27 3.30 2.21 12.04
CA VAL A 27 3.93 0.89 12.23
C VAL A 27 3.37 -0.17 11.28
N HIS A 28 2.10 -0.02 10.88
CA HIS A 28 1.38 -0.96 10.01
C HIS A 28 1.48 -0.64 8.52
N GLY A 29 2.22 0.40 8.14
CA GLY A 29 2.41 0.80 6.74
C GLY A 29 2.13 2.27 6.48
N LYS A 30 2.08 2.59 5.18
CA LYS A 30 1.78 3.94 4.68
C LYS A 30 0.42 3.91 3.99
N VAL A 31 -0.37 4.97 4.15
CA VAL A 31 -1.63 5.15 3.44
C VAL A 31 -1.47 6.35 2.51
N LYS A 32 -1.85 6.19 1.24
CA LYS A 32 -1.80 7.26 0.25
C LYS A 32 -3.17 7.52 -0.34
N LEU A 33 -3.45 8.79 -0.61
CA LEU A 33 -4.58 9.22 -1.42
C LEU A 33 -4.23 8.93 -2.87
N CYS A 34 -5.09 8.19 -3.53
CA CYS A 34 -4.95 7.86 -4.93
C CYS A 34 -6.22 8.23 -5.69
N ARG A 35 -6.07 8.46 -7.00
CA ARG A 35 -7.17 8.62 -7.94
C ARG A 35 -7.23 7.39 -8.85
N ASP A 36 -8.39 6.77 -8.96
CA ASP A 36 -8.65 5.76 -10.00
C ASP A 36 -8.67 6.46 -11.36
N THR A 37 -7.77 6.09 -12.28
CA THR A 37 -7.69 6.76 -13.58
C THR A 37 -8.81 6.38 -14.54
N ILE A 38 -9.63 5.38 -14.19
CA ILE A 38 -10.80 4.95 -14.97
C ILE A 38 -12.05 5.68 -14.48
N THR A 39 -12.33 5.63 -13.17
CA THR A 39 -13.56 6.21 -12.59
C THR A 39 -13.40 7.66 -12.15
N ASN A 40 -12.17 8.17 -12.06
CA ASN A 40 -11.82 9.47 -11.48
C ASN A 40 -12.11 9.63 -9.99
N GLU A 41 -12.51 8.56 -9.29
CA GLU A 41 -12.78 8.60 -7.86
C GLU A 41 -11.51 8.58 -7.02
N PHE A 42 -11.60 9.18 -5.83
CA PHE A 42 -10.53 9.16 -4.84
C PHE A 42 -10.67 7.97 -3.90
N CYS A 43 -9.56 7.25 -3.68
CA CYS A 43 -9.50 6.14 -2.75
C CYS A 43 -8.23 6.20 -1.89
N ALA A 44 -8.24 5.48 -0.77
CA ALA A 44 -7.07 5.30 0.08
C ALA A 44 -6.40 3.96 -0.22
N ILE A 45 -5.10 3.97 -0.55
CA ILE A 45 -4.30 2.75 -0.73
C ILE A 45 -3.37 2.58 0.46
N LYS A 46 -3.57 1.50 1.23
CA LYS A 46 -2.68 1.06 2.31
C LYS A 46 -1.56 0.19 1.74
N ILE A 47 -0.33 0.68 1.85
CA ILE A 47 0.89 0.01 1.42
C ILE A 47 1.49 -0.67 2.66
N VAL A 48 1.49 -2.00 2.65
CA VAL A 48 2.03 -2.83 3.73
C VAL A 48 3.24 -3.61 3.24
N ASP A 49 4.31 -3.63 4.03
CA ASP A 49 5.47 -4.48 3.74
C ASP A 49 5.13 -5.93 4.06
N LYS A 50 5.28 -6.82 3.07
CA LYS A 50 5.05 -8.27 3.26
C LYS A 50 6.14 -8.88 4.14
N THR A 51 7.32 -8.26 4.19
CA THR A 51 8.47 -8.72 4.95
C THR A 51 8.68 -7.86 6.19
N THR A 52 8.74 -8.46 7.36
CA THR A 52 9.25 -7.78 8.56
C THR A 52 10.74 -8.00 8.70
N ARG A 53 11.50 -6.96 9.10
CA ARG A 53 12.89 -7.15 9.54
C ARG A 53 12.93 -8.24 10.61
N ARG A 54 13.68 -9.31 10.35
CA ARG A 54 13.85 -10.42 11.30
C ARG A 54 14.44 -9.85 12.59
N ARG A 55 13.70 -9.94 13.70
CA ARG A 55 14.26 -9.72 15.04
C ARG A 55 14.74 -11.07 15.57
N LEU A 56 16.01 -11.14 16.00
CA LEU A 56 16.59 -12.36 16.58
C LEU A 56 15.73 -12.86 17.75
N GLY A 57 15.47 -14.17 17.80
CA GLY A 57 14.90 -14.83 18.99
C GLY A 57 13.37 -14.86 19.13
N ARG A 58 12.56 -14.46 18.12
CA ARG A 58 11.10 -14.66 18.19
C ARG A 58 10.57 -15.46 16.99
N SER A 59 10.00 -16.64 17.29
CA SER A 59 9.02 -17.26 16.42
C SER A 59 7.77 -16.38 16.44
N GLN A 60 7.61 -15.54 15.41
CA GLN A 60 6.42 -14.71 15.25
C GLN A 60 5.53 -15.34 14.19
N VAL A 61 4.23 -15.39 14.46
CA VAL A 61 3.19 -15.46 13.42
C VAL A 61 3.62 -14.55 12.28
N SER A 62 3.76 -15.10 11.07
CA SER A 62 4.31 -14.36 9.93
C SER A 62 3.51 -13.07 9.75
N ASN A 63 4.19 -11.95 9.47
CA ASN A 63 3.52 -10.69 9.16
C ASN A 63 2.47 -10.88 8.06
N GLU A 64 2.76 -11.78 7.12
CA GLU A 64 1.83 -12.22 6.09
C GLU A 64 0.52 -12.79 6.65
N GLN A 65 0.56 -13.63 7.69
CA GLN A 65 -0.65 -14.19 8.31
C GLN A 65 -1.50 -13.08 8.96
N LYS A 66 -0.87 -12.09 9.59
CA LYS A 66 -1.57 -10.92 10.14
C LYS A 66 -2.24 -10.10 9.03
N ILE A 67 -1.52 -9.85 7.94
CA ILE A 67 -2.05 -9.14 6.76
C ILE A 67 -3.24 -9.91 6.15
N ARG A 68 -3.12 -11.23 5.98
CA ARG A 68 -4.21 -12.08 5.45
C ARG A 68 -5.44 -12.03 6.35
N ARG A 69 -5.26 -12.07 7.67
CA ARG A 69 -6.37 -11.96 8.64
C ARG A 69 -7.04 -10.59 8.58
N GLU A 70 -6.26 -9.50 8.50
CA GLU A 70 -6.80 -8.15 8.36
C GLU A 70 -7.66 -8.02 7.11
N ILE A 71 -7.15 -8.49 5.96
CA ILE A 71 -7.91 -8.51 4.70
C ILE A 71 -9.18 -9.36 4.83
N ALA A 72 -9.10 -10.51 5.48
CA ALA A 72 -10.25 -11.41 5.63
C ALA A 72 -11.36 -10.83 6.52
N ILE A 73 -11.04 -10.00 7.50
CA ILE A 73 -12.02 -9.31 8.35
C ILE A 73 -12.73 -8.16 7.61
N MET A 74 -12.04 -7.53 6.65
CA MET A 74 -12.58 -6.42 5.86
C MET A 74 -13.44 -6.86 4.67
N LYS A 75 -13.44 -8.16 4.34
CA LYS A 75 -14.27 -8.75 3.27
C LYS A 75 -15.62 -9.17 3.81
#